data_AF-A0A7M3V959-F1
#
_entry.id   AF-A0A7M3V959-F1
#
_cell.length_a   1.000
_cell.length_b   1.000
_cell.length_c   1.000
_cell.angle_alpha   90.00
_cell.angle_beta   90.00
_cell.angle_gamma   90.00
#
_symmetry.space_group_name_H-M   'P 1'
#
loop_
_entity.id
_entity.type
_entity.pdbx_description
1 polymer ?
#
loop_
_entity_poly.entity_id
_entity_poly.type
_entity_poly.pdbx_seq_one_letter_code
_entity_poly.pdbx_strand_id
1 'polypeptide(L)'
;MKRLKIFAVLLVVFTLNLFGAERIIALSPSINEIIFALGSGGEVVGNTEYCTYPEQSKKVAKVGGYFSPSLEKIVSLHPTVVIMQKNNYKLGQKLKQLGIKTKTVKIDTLQNIKHSIVELGALLQKQEQADKIIQDINEALQSLKNITANKKVLVVIGHNTSLASRVFVAGQNLYFDDIIVASGNTNALQSSRKGQPILNAENIVATNPDIVILLAHSMKERSISREDLINPWKALPINVAKTDAIYIIDKKYAGIPSDRLVYFIKDFKTILEDFRTKELCSDRSIISQSPYITYLIDFFGMKECIVGASIYDTQVETELPRTGKVIDPDKQALKKLHADFLFTSDWTPQETLQTITPKKTQALRLKSFDSMAQLDNNLKTIAKALQVPDAKTKIKTFNEKWQQIAKEIDPKNKRVLLLSACSKETYSYGQNTYLGDLFSKVGFIVPDNAKKVRHFTQTELDQFIKEERIDFIFGFVPYTKATTCQVLETQKRLPIVYLNGDNFMHPAPATLLKGLQELQSKESEW
;
A
#
# COMPACT_ATOMS: atom_id res chain seq x y z
N MET A 1 -66.19 -24.99 -11.76
CA MET A 1 -65.05 -24.28 -12.40
C MET A 1 -64.88 -22.81 -11.98
N LYS A 2 -65.92 -21.97 -11.87
CA LYS A 2 -65.77 -20.54 -11.48
C LYS A 2 -65.21 -20.33 -10.06
N ARG A 3 -65.61 -21.13 -9.07
CA ARG A 3 -65.10 -21.02 -7.68
C ARG A 3 -63.62 -21.41 -7.52
N LEU A 4 -63.12 -22.34 -8.35
CA LEU A 4 -61.72 -22.78 -8.33
C LEU A 4 -60.78 -21.71 -8.93
N LYS A 5 -61.25 -20.98 -9.95
CA LYS A 5 -60.51 -19.83 -10.53
C LYS A 5 -60.44 -18.65 -9.58
N ILE A 6 -61.50 -18.37 -8.81
CA ILE A 6 -61.51 -17.30 -7.81
C ILE A 6 -60.55 -17.63 -6.65
N PHE A 7 -60.51 -18.89 -6.20
CA PHE A 7 -59.59 -19.33 -5.15
C PHE A 7 -58.12 -19.27 -5.60
N ALA A 8 -57.83 -19.65 -6.85
CA ALA A 8 -56.48 -19.54 -7.43
C ALA A 8 -56.04 -18.08 -7.61
N VAL A 9 -56.94 -17.17 -8.01
CA VAL A 9 -56.64 -15.74 -8.11
C VAL A 9 -56.41 -15.11 -6.74
N LEU A 10 -57.20 -15.48 -5.72
CA LEU A 10 -56.98 -15.05 -4.33
C LEU A 10 -55.67 -15.58 -3.76
N LEU A 11 -55.28 -16.82 -4.08
CA LEU A 11 -54.00 -17.41 -3.66
C LEU A 11 -52.81 -16.69 -4.32
N VAL A 12 -52.91 -16.37 -5.62
CA VAL A 12 -51.88 -15.62 -6.36
C VAL A 12 -51.75 -14.17 -5.84
N VAL A 13 -52.86 -13.51 -5.51
CA VAL A 13 -52.87 -12.18 -4.90
C VAL A 13 -52.32 -12.22 -3.46
N PHE A 14 -52.53 -13.31 -2.71
CA PHE A 14 -51.92 -13.50 -1.38
C PHE A 14 -50.40 -13.74 -1.47
N THR A 15 -49.93 -14.50 -2.48
CA THR A 15 -48.49 -14.74 -2.68
C THR A 15 -47.74 -13.51 -3.21
N LEU A 16 -48.40 -12.62 -3.95
CA LEU A 16 -47.80 -11.37 -4.45
C LEU A 16 -47.63 -10.29 -3.37
N ASN A 17 -48.29 -10.43 -2.21
CA ASN A 17 -48.14 -9.51 -1.08
C ASN A 17 -47.07 -9.94 -0.05
N LEU A 18 -46.40 -11.08 -0.23
CA LEU A 18 -45.37 -11.55 0.71
C LEU A 18 -44.01 -10.85 0.56
N PHE A 19 -43.79 -10.10 -0.53
CA PHE A 19 -42.59 -9.27 -0.71
C PHE A 19 -42.89 -7.82 -0.32
N GLY A 20 -43.27 -7.59 0.94
CA GLY A 20 -43.28 -6.24 1.49
C GLY A 20 -41.84 -5.72 1.52
N ALA A 21 -41.55 -4.67 0.76
CA ALA A 21 -40.23 -4.03 0.78
C ALA A 21 -39.94 -3.51 2.20
N GLU A 22 -38.79 -3.89 2.75
CA GLU A 22 -38.33 -3.38 4.06
C GLU A 22 -38.22 -1.84 4.01
N ARG A 23 -38.65 -1.18 5.08
CA ARG A 23 -38.64 0.28 5.25
C ARG A 23 -37.76 0.63 6.44
N ILE A 24 -36.50 0.91 6.14
CA ILE A 24 -35.45 1.05 7.15
C ILE A 24 -35.27 2.51 7.52
N ILE A 25 -35.14 2.77 8.82
CA ILE A 25 -34.62 4.04 9.33
C ILE A 25 -33.23 3.85 9.94
N ALA A 26 -32.25 4.61 9.46
CA ALA A 26 -30.85 4.57 9.90
C ALA A 26 -30.52 5.80 10.77
N LEU A 27 -30.33 5.61 12.08
CA LEU A 27 -30.14 6.72 13.03
C LEU A 27 -28.67 7.15 13.23
N SER A 28 -27.76 6.79 12.34
CA SER A 28 -26.41 7.36 12.29
C SER A 28 -25.75 7.26 10.91
N PRO A 29 -24.74 8.12 10.61
CA PRO A 29 -23.95 7.99 9.39
C PRO A 29 -23.36 6.59 9.21
N SER A 30 -22.72 6.04 10.24
CA SER A 30 -22.15 4.69 10.19
C SER A 30 -23.15 3.59 9.83
N ILE A 31 -24.33 3.60 10.47
CA ILE A 31 -25.39 2.62 10.19
C ILE A 31 -25.87 2.79 8.75
N ASN A 32 -26.10 4.03 8.32
CA ASN A 32 -26.53 4.32 6.97
C ASN A 32 -25.52 3.79 5.95
N GLU A 33 -24.23 4.10 6.11
CA GLU A 33 -23.19 3.63 5.20
C GLU A 33 -23.13 2.11 5.10
N ILE A 34 -23.18 1.40 6.23
CA ILE A 34 -23.19 -0.07 6.24
C ILE A 34 -24.40 -0.63 5.47
N ILE A 35 -25.61 -0.10 5.71
CA ILE A 35 -26.82 -0.56 5.00
C ILE A 35 -26.70 -0.36 3.48
N PHE A 36 -26.15 0.79 3.06
CA PHE A 36 -25.92 1.06 1.65
C PHE A 36 -24.85 0.13 1.05
N ALA A 37 -23.77 -0.13 1.78
CA ALA A 37 -22.70 -1.04 1.36
C ALA A 37 -23.17 -2.50 1.23
N LEU A 38 -24.13 -2.92 2.07
CA LEU A 38 -24.80 -4.22 1.97
C LEU A 38 -25.76 -4.32 0.78
N GLY A 39 -26.03 -3.23 0.06
CA GLY A 39 -26.93 -3.20 -1.09
C GLY A 39 -28.40 -2.96 -0.74
N SER A 40 -28.73 -2.65 0.52
CA SER A 40 -30.09 -2.34 0.99
C SER A 40 -30.35 -0.83 1.09
N GLY A 41 -29.54 0.00 0.41
CA GLY A 41 -29.73 1.46 0.40
C GLY A 41 -31.08 1.92 -0.15
N GLY A 42 -31.68 1.15 -1.06
CA GLY A 42 -33.01 1.43 -1.62
C GLY A 42 -34.17 1.23 -0.63
N GLU A 43 -33.93 0.51 0.45
CA GLU A 43 -34.91 0.24 1.53
C GLU A 43 -34.87 1.34 2.61
N VAL A 44 -33.89 2.26 2.57
CA VAL A 44 -33.74 3.32 3.56
C VAL A 44 -34.74 4.46 3.27
N VAL A 45 -35.78 4.54 4.09
CA VAL A 45 -36.84 5.56 3.96
C VAL A 45 -36.60 6.79 4.83
N GLY A 46 -35.72 6.70 5.84
CA GLY A 46 -35.35 7.82 6.68
C GLY A 46 -33.96 7.69 7.30
N ASN A 47 -33.24 8.79 7.45
CA ASN A 47 -31.94 8.82 8.12
C ASN A 47 -31.67 10.17 8.80
N THR A 48 -30.50 10.35 9.41
CA THR A 48 -30.18 11.61 10.12
C THR A 48 -29.64 12.69 9.18
N GLU A 49 -29.66 13.93 9.65
CA GLU A 49 -29.09 15.10 8.95
C GLU A 49 -27.61 14.94 8.60
N TYR A 50 -26.88 14.12 9.36
CA TYR A 50 -25.45 13.85 9.14
C TYR A 50 -25.20 12.72 8.13
N CYS A 51 -26.23 11.97 7.72
CA CYS A 51 -26.11 10.93 6.70
C CYS A 51 -26.00 11.58 5.32
N THR A 52 -24.76 11.80 4.89
CA THR A 52 -24.41 12.49 3.64
C THR A 52 -23.71 11.61 2.62
N TYR A 53 -23.47 10.33 2.96
CA TYR A 53 -22.86 9.33 2.09
C TYR A 53 -23.68 8.01 2.12
N PRO A 54 -23.78 7.29 0.98
CA PRO A 54 -23.39 7.74 -0.37
C PRO A 54 -24.29 8.89 -0.86
N GLU A 55 -24.03 9.46 -2.03
CA GLU A 55 -24.76 10.65 -2.53
C GLU A 55 -26.29 10.47 -2.52
N GLN A 56 -26.78 9.26 -2.78
CA GLN A 56 -28.19 8.91 -2.71
C GLN A 56 -28.79 9.14 -1.32
N SER A 57 -28.00 8.97 -0.25
CA SER A 57 -28.40 9.18 1.15
C SER A 57 -28.84 10.61 1.45
N LYS A 58 -28.37 11.60 0.66
CA LYS A 58 -28.77 13.00 0.81
C LYS A 58 -30.24 13.24 0.44
N LYS A 59 -30.80 12.40 -0.45
CA LYS A 59 -32.20 12.49 -0.91
C LYS A 59 -33.19 11.78 0.02
N VAL A 60 -32.70 10.94 0.93
CA VAL A 60 -33.52 10.24 1.92
C VAL A 60 -34.09 11.25 2.93
N ALA A 61 -35.34 11.01 3.38
CA ALA A 61 -36.00 11.87 4.35
C ALA A 61 -35.21 11.98 5.66
N LYS A 62 -35.06 13.21 6.18
CA LYS A 62 -34.28 13.48 7.40
C LYS A 62 -35.17 13.44 8.64
N VAL A 63 -34.87 12.50 9.54
CA VAL A 63 -35.61 12.31 10.79
C VAL A 63 -35.01 13.06 11.98
N GLY A 64 -34.05 13.97 11.76
CA GLY A 64 -33.43 14.82 12.78
C GLY A 64 -31.94 14.59 12.96
N GLY A 65 -31.40 15.06 14.09
CA GLY A 65 -29.98 14.98 14.41
C GLY A 65 -29.52 13.62 14.94
N TYR A 66 -28.21 13.45 15.10
CA TYR A 66 -27.59 12.21 15.60
C TYR A 66 -27.98 11.88 17.06
N PHE A 67 -28.08 12.90 17.92
CA PHE A 67 -28.47 12.76 19.33
C PHE A 67 -29.94 13.12 19.61
N SER A 68 -30.65 13.64 18.61
CA SER A 68 -32.01 14.15 18.72
C SER A 68 -32.91 13.78 17.52
N PRO A 69 -33.04 12.49 17.16
CA PRO A 69 -34.03 12.09 16.16
C PRO A 69 -35.47 12.32 16.63
N SER A 70 -36.34 12.72 15.71
CA SER A 70 -37.76 13.00 15.93
C SER A 70 -38.61 11.73 15.83
N LEU A 71 -39.27 11.36 16.94
CA LEU A 71 -40.20 10.24 16.99
C LEU A 71 -41.35 10.39 15.97
N GLU A 72 -41.92 11.58 15.85
CA GLU A 72 -43.04 11.85 14.95
C GLU A 72 -42.65 11.64 13.48
N LYS A 73 -41.50 12.19 13.06
CA LYS A 73 -40.96 11.99 11.71
C LYS A 73 -40.62 10.53 11.43
N ILE A 74 -40.15 9.80 12.44
CA ILE A 74 -39.86 8.37 12.31
C ILE A 74 -41.16 7.60 12.06
N VAL A 75 -42.19 7.84 12.88
CA VAL A 75 -43.47 7.12 12.77
C VAL A 75 -44.19 7.44 11.46
N SER A 76 -44.17 8.69 10.99
CA SER A 76 -44.85 9.09 9.76
C SER A 76 -44.28 8.43 8.49
N LEU A 77 -43.05 7.93 8.55
CA LEU A 77 -42.42 7.18 7.46
C LEU A 77 -42.80 5.70 7.44
N HIS A 78 -43.63 5.23 8.37
CA HIS A 78 -44.11 3.84 8.46
C HIS A 78 -42.97 2.81 8.36
N PRO A 79 -41.93 2.87 9.22
CA PRO A 79 -40.79 1.98 9.14
C PRO A 79 -41.16 0.56 9.60
N THR A 80 -40.56 -0.43 8.95
CA THR A 80 -40.59 -1.82 9.40
C THR A 80 -39.53 -2.06 10.48
N VAL A 81 -38.39 -1.37 10.38
CA VAL A 81 -37.30 -1.45 11.35
C VAL A 81 -36.56 -0.11 11.51
N VAL A 82 -36.23 0.23 12.76
CA VAL A 82 -35.34 1.36 13.09
C VAL A 82 -34.02 0.85 13.65
N ILE A 83 -32.93 1.17 12.97
CA ILE A 83 -31.58 0.73 13.31
C ILE A 83 -30.83 1.89 13.97
N MET A 84 -30.29 1.65 15.16
CA MET A 84 -29.80 2.71 16.04
C MET A 84 -28.59 2.28 16.89
N GLN A 85 -28.00 3.25 17.58
CA GLN A 85 -26.98 3.02 18.60
C GLN A 85 -27.53 3.27 20.01
N LYS A 86 -26.74 2.95 21.04
CA LYS A 86 -27.13 3.11 22.44
C LYS A 86 -27.57 4.52 22.85
N ASN A 87 -27.05 5.56 22.20
CA ASN A 87 -27.45 6.95 22.46
C ASN A 87 -28.94 7.20 22.20
N ASN A 88 -29.60 6.36 21.39
CA ASN A 88 -31.01 6.44 21.04
C ASN A 88 -31.90 5.43 21.81
N TYR A 89 -31.39 4.82 22.89
CA TYR A 89 -32.10 3.75 23.62
C TYR A 89 -33.51 4.14 24.10
N LYS A 90 -33.68 5.35 24.66
CA LYS A 90 -34.99 5.84 25.13
C LYS A 90 -36.00 5.99 23.99
N LEU A 91 -35.55 6.47 22.82
CA LEU A 91 -36.37 6.53 21.62
C LEU A 91 -36.77 5.12 21.15
N GLY A 92 -35.82 4.18 21.17
CA GLY A 92 -36.07 2.79 20.84
C GLY A 92 -37.16 2.14 21.71
N GLN A 93 -37.22 2.45 23.00
CA GLN A 93 -38.30 1.95 23.88
C GLN A 93 -39.68 2.49 23.47
N LYS A 94 -39.78 3.77 23.13
CA LYS A 94 -41.04 4.36 22.64
C LYS A 94 -41.48 3.74 21.31
N LEU A 95 -40.54 3.52 20.39
CA LEU A 95 -40.82 2.86 19.11
C LEU A 95 -41.33 1.43 19.29
N LYS A 96 -40.74 0.67 20.21
CA LYS A 96 -41.23 -0.68 20.56
C LYS A 96 -42.65 -0.67 21.13
N GLN A 97 -43.00 0.31 21.98
CA GLN A 97 -44.37 0.47 22.49
C GLN A 97 -45.39 0.75 21.38
N LEU A 98 -44.94 1.38 20.28
CA LEU A 98 -45.74 1.61 19.08
C LEU A 98 -45.72 0.42 18.10
N GLY A 99 -45.16 -0.73 18.48
CA GLY A 99 -45.09 -1.93 17.65
C GLY A 99 -44.02 -1.89 16.55
N ILE A 100 -43.15 -0.89 16.52
CA ILE A 100 -42.08 -0.75 15.52
C ILE A 100 -40.85 -1.55 15.96
N LYS A 101 -40.33 -2.41 15.08
CA LYS A 101 -39.11 -3.19 15.37
C LYS A 101 -37.91 -2.25 15.47
N THR A 102 -37.01 -2.54 16.41
CA THR A 102 -35.78 -1.76 16.58
C THR A 102 -34.58 -2.68 16.69
N LYS A 103 -33.47 -2.35 16.02
CA LYS A 103 -32.18 -3.01 16.18
C LYS A 103 -31.17 -2.01 16.76
N THR A 104 -30.52 -2.38 17.85
CA THR A 104 -29.40 -1.61 18.40
C THR A 104 -28.09 -2.29 18.01
N VAL A 105 -27.16 -1.54 17.42
CA VAL A 105 -25.81 -1.99 17.05
C VAL A 105 -24.74 -1.24 17.84
N LYS A 106 -23.51 -1.78 17.89
CA LYS A 106 -22.35 -1.16 18.56
C LYS A 106 -21.26 -0.88 17.52
N ILE A 107 -20.68 0.31 17.54
CA ILE A 107 -19.68 0.73 16.55
C ILE A 107 -18.45 1.38 17.20
N ASP A 108 -18.20 1.05 18.46
CA ASP A 108 -17.12 1.64 19.24
C ASP A 108 -15.75 1.05 18.82
N THR A 109 -15.60 -0.28 18.93
CA THR A 109 -14.39 -1.03 18.58
C THR A 109 -14.49 -1.66 17.19
N LEU A 110 -13.35 -1.98 16.59
CA LEU A 110 -13.25 -2.70 15.34
C LEU A 110 -14.01 -4.03 15.37
N GLN A 111 -13.93 -4.77 16.48
CA GLN A 111 -14.71 -6.00 16.66
C GLN A 111 -16.21 -5.72 16.68
N ASN A 112 -16.65 -4.64 17.34
CA ASN A 112 -18.07 -4.25 17.38
C ASN A 112 -18.58 -3.83 15.99
N ILE A 113 -17.76 -3.12 15.21
CA ILE A 113 -18.09 -2.71 13.85
C ILE A 113 -18.24 -3.94 12.95
N LYS A 114 -17.26 -4.85 12.95
CA LYS A 114 -17.32 -6.11 12.20
C LYS A 114 -18.54 -6.94 12.57
N HIS A 115 -18.80 -7.09 13.88
CA HIS A 115 -19.99 -7.78 14.35
C HIS A 115 -21.28 -7.11 13.87
N SER A 116 -21.37 -5.79 13.94
CA SER A 116 -22.54 -5.05 13.47
C SER A 116 -22.77 -5.18 11.97
N ILE A 117 -21.71 -5.23 11.15
CA ILE A 117 -21.82 -5.50 9.71
C ILE A 117 -22.43 -6.89 9.46
N VAL A 118 -21.96 -7.91 10.19
CA VAL A 118 -22.51 -9.27 10.10
C VAL A 118 -23.97 -9.34 10.59
N GLU A 119 -24.29 -8.70 11.71
CA GLU A 119 -25.65 -8.65 12.24
C GLU A 119 -26.62 -7.96 11.27
N LEU A 120 -26.18 -6.88 10.63
CA LEU A 120 -26.97 -6.16 9.63
C LEU A 120 -27.08 -6.97 8.33
N GLY A 121 -26.00 -7.64 7.91
CA GLY A 121 -26.05 -8.60 6.80
C GLY A 121 -27.08 -9.69 7.03
N ALA A 122 -27.11 -10.29 8.23
CA ALA A 122 -28.12 -11.29 8.58
C ALA A 122 -29.55 -10.71 8.62
N LEU A 123 -29.73 -9.53 9.21
CA LEU A 123 -31.03 -8.86 9.31
C LEU A 123 -31.62 -8.53 7.93
N LEU A 124 -30.77 -8.13 6.99
CA LEU A 124 -31.16 -7.67 5.65
C LEU A 124 -31.03 -8.75 4.57
N GLN A 125 -30.65 -9.97 4.94
CA GLN A 125 -30.40 -11.10 4.02
C GLN A 125 -29.30 -10.78 2.99
N LYS A 126 -28.21 -10.17 3.45
CA LYS A 126 -27.01 -9.73 2.72
C LYS A 126 -25.72 -10.31 3.32
N GLN A 127 -25.74 -11.58 3.72
CA GLN A 127 -24.63 -12.24 4.40
C GLN A 127 -23.36 -12.26 3.53
N GLU A 128 -23.50 -12.58 2.23
CA GLU A 128 -22.36 -12.62 1.30
C GLU A 128 -21.68 -11.24 1.16
N GLN A 129 -22.47 -10.16 1.06
CA GLN A 129 -21.94 -8.80 1.01
C GLN A 129 -21.27 -8.41 2.32
N ALA A 130 -21.85 -8.82 3.46
CA ALA A 130 -21.24 -8.59 4.76
C ALA A 130 -19.88 -9.31 4.86
N ASP A 131 -19.80 -10.58 4.50
CA ASP A 131 -18.57 -11.37 4.53
C ASP A 131 -17.47 -10.75 3.66
N LYS A 132 -17.83 -10.24 2.48
CA LYS A 132 -16.91 -9.51 1.61
C LYS A 132 -16.36 -8.24 2.27
N ILE A 133 -17.22 -7.42 2.89
CA ILE A 133 -16.77 -6.22 3.62
C ILE A 133 -15.84 -6.59 4.77
N ILE A 134 -16.14 -7.68 5.50
CA ILE A 134 -15.27 -8.17 6.58
C ILE A 134 -13.91 -8.63 6.05
N GLN A 135 -13.89 -9.34 4.92
CA GLN A 135 -12.66 -9.75 4.25
C GLN A 135 -11.80 -8.53 3.87
N ASP A 136 -12.39 -7.53 3.21
CA ASP A 136 -11.68 -6.30 2.80
C ASP A 136 -11.04 -5.58 4.02
N ILE A 137 -11.77 -5.49 5.14
CA ILE A 137 -11.25 -4.90 6.38
C ILE A 137 -10.10 -5.75 6.95
N ASN A 138 -10.24 -7.08 6.96
CA ASN A 138 -9.21 -7.99 7.48
C ASN A 138 -7.91 -7.92 6.65
N GLU A 139 -8.03 -7.89 5.33
CA GLU A 139 -6.89 -7.77 4.41
C GLU A 139 -6.19 -6.41 4.60
N ALA A 140 -6.95 -5.33 4.74
CA ALA A 140 -6.40 -4.01 5.00
C ALA A 140 -5.63 -3.96 6.33
N LEU A 141 -6.16 -4.56 7.41
CA LEU A 141 -5.47 -4.64 8.70
C LEU A 141 -4.19 -5.49 8.63
N GLN A 142 -4.26 -6.64 7.93
CA GLN A 142 -3.10 -7.49 7.73
C GLN A 142 -1.97 -6.75 6.99
N SER A 143 -2.33 -5.84 6.08
CA SER A 143 -1.37 -5.02 5.34
C SER A 143 -0.60 -4.00 6.19
N LEU A 144 -1.03 -3.74 7.44
CA LEU A 144 -0.33 -2.85 8.37
C LEU A 144 0.83 -3.52 9.10
N LYS A 145 0.89 -4.85 9.11
CA LYS A 145 1.91 -5.59 9.88
C LYS A 145 3.32 -5.33 9.33
N ASN A 146 4.28 -5.24 10.24
CA ASN A 146 5.72 -5.12 9.94
C ASN A 146 6.11 -3.85 9.15
N ILE A 147 5.30 -2.79 9.19
CA ILE A 147 5.69 -1.48 8.65
C ILE A 147 6.49 -0.74 9.74
N THR A 148 5.87 -0.51 10.88
CA THR A 148 6.50 0.07 12.08
C THR A 148 6.06 -0.75 13.29
N ALA A 149 6.81 -0.68 14.39
CA ALA A 149 6.44 -1.33 15.64
C ALA A 149 6.89 -0.48 16.83
N ASN A 150 6.20 -0.65 17.95
CA ASN A 150 6.50 0.00 19.22
C ASN A 150 6.53 1.54 19.15
N LYS A 151 5.78 2.16 18.22
CA LYS A 151 5.61 3.61 18.15
C LYS A 151 4.36 4.04 18.90
N LYS A 152 4.40 5.23 19.49
CA LYS A 152 3.26 5.89 20.13
C LYS A 152 2.53 6.74 19.10
N VAL A 153 1.30 6.36 18.79
CA VAL A 153 0.45 7.06 17.83
C VAL A 153 -0.67 7.80 18.57
N LEU A 154 -0.82 9.10 18.32
CA LEU A 154 -1.94 9.89 18.83
C LEU A 154 -2.84 10.29 17.66
N VAL A 155 -4.12 9.89 17.71
CA VAL A 155 -5.14 10.33 16.76
C VAL A 155 -5.95 11.44 17.40
N VAL A 156 -6.04 12.59 16.72
CA VAL A 156 -6.69 13.81 17.17
C VAL A 156 -7.89 14.08 16.29
N ILE A 157 -9.03 14.40 16.89
CA ILE A 157 -10.30 14.59 16.21
C ILE A 157 -10.64 16.09 16.25
N GLY A 158 -10.65 16.73 15.08
CA GLY A 158 -11.05 18.13 14.95
C GLY A 158 -10.03 19.00 14.21
N HIS A 159 -10.24 20.31 14.32
CA HIS A 159 -9.51 21.33 13.56
C HIS A 159 -8.84 22.33 14.52
N ASN A 160 -8.23 21.82 15.60
CA ASN A 160 -7.61 22.66 16.61
C ASN A 160 -6.38 23.38 16.03
N THR A 161 -6.51 24.69 15.77
CA THR A 161 -5.39 25.58 15.40
C THR A 161 -4.63 26.11 16.63
N SER A 162 -5.07 25.71 17.84
CA SER A 162 -4.41 25.98 19.11
C SER A 162 -4.59 24.81 20.06
N LEU A 163 -3.49 24.36 20.68
CA LEU A 163 -3.48 23.28 21.68
C LEU A 163 -3.76 23.79 23.11
N ALA A 164 -3.97 25.09 23.29
CA ALA A 164 -4.52 25.66 24.53
C ALA A 164 -6.02 25.35 24.69
N SER A 165 -6.69 25.00 23.59
CA SER A 165 -8.09 24.60 23.57
C SER A 165 -8.29 23.14 23.95
N ARG A 166 -9.55 22.73 24.13
CA ARG A 166 -9.93 21.34 24.36
C ARG A 166 -9.63 20.49 23.11
N VAL A 167 -8.60 19.66 23.17
CA VAL A 167 -8.20 18.77 22.06
C VAL A 167 -8.85 17.40 22.26
N PHE A 168 -9.72 17.00 21.35
CA PHE A 168 -10.34 15.68 21.39
C PHE A 168 -9.40 14.66 20.77
N VAL A 169 -9.16 13.55 21.47
CA VAL A 169 -8.30 12.48 20.96
C VAL A 169 -9.03 11.14 20.96
N ALA A 170 -8.62 10.22 20.10
CA ALA A 170 -9.11 8.85 20.14
C ALA A 170 -8.41 8.11 21.29
N GLY A 171 -9.14 7.89 22.39
CA GLY A 171 -8.67 7.09 23.52
C GLY A 171 -8.78 5.58 23.26
N GLN A 172 -8.58 4.80 24.32
CA GLN A 172 -8.66 3.35 24.27
C GLN A 172 -10.10 2.85 24.10
N ASN A 173 -10.26 1.61 23.60
CA ASN A 173 -11.56 0.98 23.31
C ASN A 173 -12.34 1.69 22.18
N LEU A 174 -11.62 2.28 21.24
CA LEU A 174 -12.16 2.78 19.98
C LEU A 174 -11.48 2.05 18.81
N TYR A 175 -12.15 1.97 17.66
CA TYR A 175 -11.59 1.32 16.48
C TYR A 175 -10.24 1.91 16.03
N PHE A 176 -9.96 3.19 16.31
CA PHE A 176 -8.64 3.78 16.08
C PHE A 176 -7.55 3.09 16.92
N ASP A 177 -7.82 2.83 18.20
CA ASP A 177 -6.92 2.10 19.10
C ASP A 177 -6.69 0.67 18.58
N ASP A 178 -7.75 -0.02 18.15
CA ASP A 178 -7.64 -1.36 17.57
C ASP A 178 -6.78 -1.38 16.28
N ILE A 179 -6.90 -0.35 15.42
CA ILE A 179 -6.10 -0.22 14.19
C ILE A 179 -4.63 0.05 14.53
N ILE A 180 -4.36 0.93 15.50
CA ILE A 180 -3.01 1.23 15.98
C ILE A 180 -2.37 -0.05 16.53
N VAL A 181 -3.07 -0.80 17.40
CA VAL A 181 -2.58 -2.06 17.98
C VAL A 181 -2.38 -3.13 16.91
N ALA A 182 -3.30 -3.25 15.94
CA ALA A 182 -3.16 -4.20 14.83
C ALA A 182 -1.92 -3.96 13.96
N SER A 183 -1.41 -2.72 13.92
CA SER A 183 -0.16 -2.38 13.23
C SER A 183 1.11 -2.71 14.02
N GLY A 184 1.02 -3.18 15.26
CA GLY A 184 2.17 -3.40 16.16
C GLY A 184 2.63 -2.14 16.91
N ASN A 185 1.82 -1.08 16.88
CA ASN A 185 2.06 0.18 17.56
C ASN A 185 1.16 0.33 18.78
N THR A 186 1.32 1.42 19.53
CA THR A 186 0.55 1.69 20.74
C THR A 186 -0.13 3.04 20.66
N ASN A 187 -1.34 3.16 21.22
CA ASN A 187 -1.95 4.46 21.39
C ASN A 187 -1.12 5.29 22.39
N ALA A 188 -0.75 6.51 22.02
CA ALA A 188 0.06 7.38 22.87
C ALA A 188 -0.67 7.72 24.18
N LEU A 189 -2.01 7.77 24.15
CA LEU A 189 -2.82 7.94 25.34
C LEU A 189 -3.17 6.58 25.95
N GLN A 190 -2.51 6.26 27.06
CA GLN A 190 -2.88 5.14 27.93
C GLN A 190 -3.80 5.66 29.04
N SER A 191 -5.09 5.34 28.97
CA SER A 191 -6.08 5.85 29.93
C SER A 191 -7.20 4.85 30.17
N SER A 192 -7.55 4.66 31.44
CA SER A 192 -8.74 3.89 31.83
C SER A 192 -10.06 4.53 31.35
N ARG A 193 -10.04 5.79 30.91
CA ARG A 193 -11.21 6.48 30.36
C ARG A 193 -11.48 6.03 28.93
N LYS A 194 -12.63 5.38 28.72
CA LYS A 194 -13.10 4.95 27.40
C LYS A 194 -13.55 6.15 26.56
N GLY A 195 -13.42 6.03 25.25
CA GLY A 195 -14.02 6.96 24.28
C GLY A 195 -13.08 8.07 23.81
N GLN A 196 -13.60 9.29 23.69
CA GLN A 196 -12.89 10.45 23.13
C GLN A 196 -12.54 11.47 24.22
N PRO A 197 -11.48 11.21 25.02
CA PRO A 197 -11.07 12.15 26.06
C PRO A 197 -10.60 13.47 25.46
N ILE A 198 -10.70 14.50 26.29
CA ILE A 198 -10.26 15.85 25.98
C ILE A 198 -8.94 16.09 26.72
N LEU A 199 -7.89 16.43 25.98
CA LEU A 199 -6.59 16.78 26.52
C LEU A 199 -6.34 18.29 26.43
N ASN A 200 -5.54 18.80 27.38
CA ASN A 200 -4.88 20.09 27.30
C ASN A 200 -3.41 19.89 26.84
N ALA A 201 -2.68 20.98 26.60
CA ALA A 201 -1.29 20.93 26.16
C ALA A 201 -0.38 20.09 27.08
N GLU A 202 -0.51 20.22 28.40
CA GLU A 202 0.29 19.46 29.37
C GLU A 202 0.08 17.95 29.23
N ASN A 203 -1.18 17.52 29.14
CA ASN A 203 -1.49 16.11 28.96
C ASN A 203 -1.05 15.60 27.58
N ILE A 204 -1.07 16.43 26.53
CA ILE A 204 -0.50 16.07 25.22
C ILE A 204 1.00 15.84 25.34
N VAL A 205 1.73 16.76 25.99
CA VAL A 205 3.17 16.61 26.23
C VAL A 205 3.47 15.32 27.02
N ALA A 206 2.67 15.00 28.02
CA ALA A 206 2.81 13.77 28.81
C ALA A 206 2.64 12.48 27.99
N THR A 207 1.81 12.48 26.93
CA THR A 207 1.69 11.31 26.03
C THR A 207 2.94 11.07 25.18
N ASN A 208 3.70 12.13 24.88
CA ASN A 208 4.90 12.16 24.03
C ASN A 208 4.82 11.23 22.81
N PRO A 209 3.93 11.51 21.84
CA PRO A 209 3.72 10.65 20.68
C PRO A 209 4.89 10.72 19.69
N ASP A 210 5.15 9.61 19.00
CA ASP A 210 6.08 9.53 17.88
C ASP A 210 5.40 9.92 16.56
N ILE A 211 4.09 9.65 16.45
CA ILE A 211 3.24 9.97 15.30
C ILE A 211 1.97 10.68 15.77
N VAL A 212 1.62 11.78 15.12
CA VAL A 212 0.33 12.47 15.33
C VAL A 212 -0.48 12.46 14.04
N ILE A 213 -1.74 12.05 14.14
CA ILE A 213 -2.68 12.03 13.01
C ILE A 213 -3.86 12.93 13.35
N LEU A 214 -4.05 13.99 12.56
CA LEU A 214 -5.11 14.98 12.71
C LEU A 214 -6.26 14.66 11.75
N LEU A 215 -7.43 14.31 12.28
CA LEU A 215 -8.64 14.07 11.50
C LEU A 215 -9.38 15.39 11.30
N ALA A 216 -9.10 16.05 10.17
CA ALA A 216 -9.51 17.42 9.90
C ALA A 216 -10.38 17.54 8.64
N HIS A 217 -11.41 16.70 8.51
CA HIS A 217 -12.24 16.57 7.30
C HIS A 217 -12.99 17.84 6.85
N SER A 218 -13.03 18.90 7.66
CA SER A 218 -13.68 20.17 7.32
C SER A 218 -12.70 21.36 7.31
N MET A 219 -11.40 21.11 7.21
CA MET A 219 -10.40 22.18 7.26
C MET A 219 -10.53 23.14 6.08
N LYS A 220 -10.86 22.63 4.89
CA LYS A 220 -11.03 23.43 3.66
C LYS A 220 -12.23 24.36 3.76
N GLU A 221 -13.38 23.84 4.20
CA GLU A 221 -14.60 24.62 4.40
C GLU A 221 -14.45 25.71 5.47
N ARG A 222 -13.45 25.57 6.36
CA ARG A 222 -13.12 26.53 7.41
C ARG A 222 -11.95 27.45 7.06
N SER A 223 -11.41 27.38 5.85
CA SER A 223 -10.23 28.14 5.41
C SER A 223 -9.01 27.95 6.33
N ILE A 224 -8.83 26.75 6.89
CA ILE A 224 -7.69 26.40 7.74
C ILE A 224 -6.59 25.77 6.87
N SER A 225 -5.38 26.31 6.94
CA SER A 225 -4.21 25.77 6.22
C SER A 225 -3.64 24.53 6.92
N ARG A 226 -2.74 23.82 6.23
CA ARG A 226 -1.99 22.70 6.81
C ARG A 226 -1.11 23.20 7.96
N GLU A 227 -0.47 24.34 7.77
CA GLU A 227 0.46 24.97 8.70
C GLU A 227 -0.25 25.40 9.99
N ASP A 228 -1.48 25.92 9.88
CA ASP A 228 -2.31 26.28 11.05
C ASP A 228 -2.56 25.09 11.98
N LEU A 229 -2.68 23.88 11.42
CA LEU A 229 -2.89 22.66 12.17
C LEU A 229 -1.59 22.05 12.69
N ILE A 230 -0.47 22.19 11.97
CA ILE A 230 0.81 21.53 12.29
C ILE A 230 1.68 22.36 13.23
N ASN A 231 1.77 23.68 13.03
CA ASN A 231 2.67 24.56 13.78
C ASN A 231 2.47 24.49 15.31
N PRO A 232 1.23 24.40 15.84
CA PRO A 232 1.03 24.23 17.28
C PRO A 232 1.69 22.96 17.85
N TRP A 233 1.75 21.88 17.07
CA TRP A 233 2.40 20.63 17.49
C TRP A 233 3.93 20.71 17.40
N LYS A 234 4.46 21.38 16.36
CA LYS A 234 5.91 21.62 16.21
C LYS A 234 6.49 22.47 17.34
N ALA A 235 5.68 23.31 17.98
CA ALA A 235 6.10 24.13 19.10
C ALA A 235 6.20 23.36 20.44
N LEU A 236 5.67 22.14 20.53
CA LEU A 236 5.69 21.35 21.77
C LEU A 236 7.00 20.56 21.92
N PRO A 237 7.49 20.35 23.17
CA PRO A 237 8.69 19.56 23.45
C PRO A 237 8.41 18.04 23.42
N ILE A 238 7.93 17.52 22.29
CA ILE A 238 7.55 16.11 22.09
C ILE A 238 8.29 15.49 20.91
N ASN A 239 8.36 14.15 20.85
CA ASN A 239 9.09 13.41 19.82
C ASN A 239 8.65 13.79 18.40
N VAL A 240 7.34 13.84 18.15
CA VAL A 240 6.77 14.15 16.83
C VAL A 240 7.22 15.51 16.27
N ALA A 241 7.56 16.49 17.13
CA ALA A 241 8.04 17.81 16.70
C ALA A 241 9.46 17.75 16.13
N LYS A 242 10.27 16.78 16.58
CA LYS A 242 11.65 16.56 16.11
C LYS A 242 11.68 15.80 14.78
N THR A 243 10.77 14.86 14.59
CA THR A 243 10.71 13.98 13.41
C THR A 243 9.79 14.48 12.29
N ASP A 244 9.09 15.58 12.52
CA ASP A 244 8.05 16.11 11.62
C ASP A 244 7.01 15.05 11.18
N ALA A 245 6.61 14.22 12.15
CA ALA A 245 5.72 13.09 11.97
C ALA A 245 4.24 13.45 12.25
N ILE A 246 3.82 14.61 11.73
CA ILE A 246 2.47 15.16 11.92
C ILE A 246 1.70 15.06 10.60
N TYR A 247 0.65 14.26 10.62
CA TYR A 247 -0.13 13.91 9.43
C TYR A 247 -1.55 14.43 9.54
N ILE A 248 -2.14 14.81 8.40
CA ILE A 248 -3.52 15.29 8.33
C ILE A 248 -4.30 14.38 7.40
N ILE A 249 -5.45 13.91 7.87
CA ILE A 249 -6.45 13.23 7.04
C ILE A 249 -7.66 14.14 6.92
N ASP A 250 -7.83 14.75 5.74
CA ASP A 250 -8.91 15.69 5.41
C ASP A 250 -10.13 15.00 4.78
N LYS A 251 -10.33 13.71 5.05
CA LYS A 251 -11.30 12.86 4.37
C LYS A 251 -12.53 12.59 5.22
N LYS A 252 -13.72 12.72 4.62
CA LYS A 252 -15.02 12.57 5.32
C LYS A 252 -15.24 11.17 5.93
N TYR A 253 -14.59 10.13 5.42
CA TYR A 253 -14.68 8.77 5.99
C TYR A 253 -13.85 8.59 7.27
N ALA A 254 -12.83 9.43 7.51
CA ALA A 254 -11.79 9.14 8.49
C ALA A 254 -12.29 9.06 9.94
N GLY A 255 -13.46 9.65 10.23
CA GLY A 255 -14.13 9.60 11.53
C GLY A 255 -15.38 8.72 11.59
N ILE A 256 -15.73 8.00 10.52
CA ILE A 256 -16.99 7.26 10.42
C ILE A 256 -16.72 5.74 10.47
N PRO A 257 -17.11 5.04 11.55
CA PRO A 257 -16.91 3.59 11.67
C PRO A 257 -17.92 2.80 10.82
N SER A 258 -17.64 2.63 9.53
CA SER A 258 -18.47 1.90 8.55
C SER A 258 -17.62 0.92 7.70
N ASP A 259 -18.17 0.40 6.61
CA ASP A 259 -17.43 -0.34 5.57
C ASP A 259 -16.22 0.46 5.04
N ARG A 260 -16.30 1.79 5.06
CA ARG A 260 -15.25 2.70 4.59
C ARG A 260 -14.03 2.79 5.51
N LEU A 261 -14.00 2.05 6.62
CA LEU A 261 -12.80 1.89 7.45
C LEU A 261 -11.58 1.44 6.63
N VAL A 262 -11.79 0.66 5.57
CA VAL A 262 -10.72 0.23 4.64
C VAL A 262 -9.92 1.41 4.08
N TYR A 263 -10.57 2.57 3.82
CA TYR A 263 -9.89 3.75 3.29
C TYR A 263 -9.04 4.43 4.36
N PHE A 264 -9.55 4.55 5.59
CA PHE A 264 -8.76 5.07 6.70
C PHE A 264 -7.56 4.16 7.02
N ILE A 265 -7.73 2.83 6.96
CA ILE A 265 -6.63 1.88 7.16
C ILE A 265 -5.55 2.04 6.07
N LYS A 266 -5.95 2.30 4.82
CA LYS A 266 -5.02 2.59 3.73
C LYS A 266 -4.26 3.91 3.95
N ASP A 267 -4.94 4.97 4.35
CA ASP A 267 -4.28 6.24 4.71
C ASP A 267 -3.31 6.05 5.88
N PHE A 268 -3.73 5.31 6.89
CA PHE A 268 -2.90 4.97 8.05
C PHE A 268 -1.65 4.18 7.63
N LYS A 269 -1.79 3.22 6.71
CA LYS A 269 -0.66 2.48 6.14
C LYS A 269 0.37 3.41 5.51
N THR A 270 -0.08 4.33 4.65
CA THR A 270 0.80 5.32 3.99
C THR A 270 1.50 6.21 5.01
N ILE A 271 0.82 6.61 6.08
CA ILE A 271 1.43 7.36 7.19
C ILE A 271 2.54 6.55 7.87
N LEU A 272 2.31 5.27 8.15
CA LEU A 272 3.33 4.41 8.76
C LEU A 272 4.54 4.21 7.82
N GLU A 273 4.30 4.08 6.51
CA GLU A 273 5.35 3.97 5.50
C GLU A 273 6.22 5.24 5.42
N ASP A 274 5.59 6.42 5.37
CA ASP A 274 6.29 7.71 5.38
C ASP A 274 7.10 7.90 6.68
N PHE A 275 6.49 7.62 7.84
CA PHE A 275 7.16 7.72 9.12
C PHE A 275 8.39 6.81 9.19
N ARG A 276 8.25 5.55 8.75
CA ARG A 276 9.37 4.60 8.71
C ARG A 276 10.51 5.14 7.85
N THR A 277 10.20 5.72 6.70
CA THR A 277 11.21 6.31 5.81
C THR A 277 11.90 7.52 6.48
N LYS A 278 11.14 8.45 7.08
CA LYS A 278 11.70 9.58 7.84
C LYS A 278 12.62 9.12 8.97
N GLU A 279 12.20 8.12 9.74
CA GLU A 279 13.00 7.55 10.83
C GLU A 279 14.27 6.85 10.32
N LEU A 280 14.19 6.15 9.18
CA LEU A 280 15.36 5.51 8.58
C LEU A 280 16.36 6.53 8.03
N CYS A 281 15.89 7.63 7.45
CA CYS A 281 16.73 8.62 6.79
C CYS A 281 17.18 9.79 7.70
N SER A 282 16.62 9.96 8.90
CA SER A 282 16.93 11.12 9.77
C SER A 282 18.43 11.31 10.03
N ASP A 283 19.16 10.19 10.16
CA ASP A 283 20.57 10.16 10.54
C ASP A 283 21.40 9.43 9.46
N ARG A 284 20.87 9.31 8.24
CA ARG A 284 21.52 8.56 7.15
C ARG A 284 21.37 9.29 5.83
N SER A 285 22.49 9.70 5.29
CA SER A 285 22.62 10.26 3.94
C SER A 285 23.44 9.31 3.05
N ILE A 286 22.91 8.99 1.88
CA ILE A 286 23.46 7.95 1.00
C ILE A 286 23.81 8.54 -0.36
N ILE A 287 24.97 8.17 -0.88
CA ILE A 287 25.31 8.33 -2.29
C ILE A 287 25.21 6.97 -2.98
N SER A 288 24.40 6.90 -4.03
CA SER A 288 24.23 5.69 -4.85
C SER A 288 24.95 5.84 -6.19
N GLN A 289 26.07 5.14 -6.36
CA GLN A 289 26.90 5.28 -7.56
C GLN A 289 26.48 4.36 -8.72
N SER A 290 25.26 3.82 -8.71
CA SER A 290 24.71 3.00 -9.81
C SER A 290 23.18 2.86 -9.71
N PRO A 291 22.43 2.83 -10.84
CA PRO A 291 21.00 2.55 -10.82
C PRO A 291 20.64 1.22 -10.12
N TYR A 292 21.51 0.21 -10.23
CA TYR A 292 21.29 -1.09 -9.60
C TYR A 292 21.29 -0.96 -8.07
N ILE A 293 22.21 -0.17 -7.55
CA ILE A 293 22.33 0.09 -6.10
C ILE A 293 21.11 0.86 -5.61
N THR A 294 20.62 1.83 -6.38
CA THR A 294 19.41 2.58 -6.05
C THR A 294 18.19 1.68 -5.93
N TYR A 295 17.99 0.73 -6.85
CA TYR A 295 16.91 -0.26 -6.71
C TYR A 295 17.06 -1.12 -5.45
N LEU A 296 18.29 -1.49 -5.05
CA LEU A 296 18.50 -2.27 -3.82
C LEU A 296 18.24 -1.45 -2.56
N ILE A 297 18.60 -0.16 -2.55
CA ILE A 297 18.28 0.76 -1.45
C ILE A 297 16.77 0.98 -1.36
N ASP A 298 16.10 1.17 -2.50
CA ASP A 298 14.65 1.35 -2.57
C ASP A 298 13.88 0.09 -2.16
N PHE A 299 14.43 -1.11 -2.38
CA PHE A 299 13.85 -2.34 -1.83
C PHE A 299 13.70 -2.30 -0.29
N PHE A 300 14.57 -1.57 0.40
CA PHE A 300 14.45 -1.33 1.84
C PHE A 300 13.57 -0.11 2.18
N GLY A 301 13.11 0.64 1.18
CA GLY A 301 12.33 1.88 1.26
C GLY A 301 13.15 3.05 1.80
N MET A 302 14.43 3.07 1.44
CA MET A 302 15.40 4.10 1.83
C MET A 302 15.80 5.00 0.64
N LYS A 303 14.97 5.03 -0.41
CA LYS A 303 15.21 5.85 -1.60
C LYS A 303 15.37 7.34 -1.24
N GLU A 304 14.52 7.84 -0.34
CA GLU A 304 14.56 9.22 0.17
C GLU A 304 15.82 9.52 0.99
N CYS A 305 16.59 8.52 1.39
CA CYS A 305 17.88 8.73 2.07
C CYS A 305 19.00 9.07 1.05
N ILE A 306 18.75 8.96 -0.26
CA ILE A 306 19.74 9.21 -1.31
C ILE A 306 19.87 10.71 -1.54
N VAL A 307 21.05 11.26 -1.25
CA VAL A 307 21.38 12.69 -1.41
C VAL A 307 22.22 12.98 -2.65
N GLY A 308 22.65 11.93 -3.37
CA GLY A 308 23.33 12.06 -4.65
C GLY A 308 23.44 10.73 -5.36
N ALA A 309 23.49 10.76 -6.69
CA ALA A 309 23.53 9.55 -7.50
C ALA A 309 24.38 9.70 -8.76
N SER A 310 24.75 8.56 -9.35
CA SER A 310 25.44 8.54 -10.64
C SER A 310 24.65 9.26 -11.74
N ILE A 311 25.37 9.78 -12.74
CA ILE A 311 24.77 10.38 -13.94
C ILE A 311 23.87 9.41 -14.72
N TYR A 312 24.04 8.10 -14.54
CA TYR A 312 23.24 7.09 -15.22
C TYR A 312 21.94 6.76 -14.50
N ASP A 313 21.72 7.30 -13.30
CA ASP A 313 20.56 6.96 -12.48
C ASP A 313 19.34 7.83 -12.79
N THR A 314 18.42 7.28 -13.58
CA THR A 314 17.18 7.96 -13.94
C THR A 314 16.04 7.74 -12.94
N GLN A 315 16.27 6.98 -11.85
CA GLN A 315 15.22 6.67 -10.87
C GLN A 315 15.11 7.71 -9.75
N VAL A 316 16.20 8.42 -9.51
CA VAL A 316 16.26 9.50 -8.53
C VAL A 316 15.74 10.79 -9.15
N GLU A 317 15.24 11.69 -8.31
CA GLU A 317 14.73 13.00 -8.75
C GLU A 317 15.77 13.74 -9.59
N THR A 318 15.31 14.50 -10.59
CA THR A 318 16.19 15.23 -11.51
C THR A 318 17.05 16.26 -10.80
N GLU A 319 16.58 16.79 -9.67
CA GLU A 319 17.27 17.80 -8.86
C GLU A 319 18.38 17.23 -7.98
N LEU A 320 18.42 15.90 -7.79
CA LEU A 320 19.45 15.27 -6.97
C LEU A 320 20.84 15.46 -7.61
N PRO A 321 21.84 15.91 -6.83
CA PRO A 321 23.20 16.12 -7.33
C PRO A 321 23.80 14.88 -7.96
N ARG A 322 24.47 15.08 -9.10
CA ARG A 322 25.11 14.00 -9.86
C ARG A 322 26.57 13.82 -9.47
N THR A 323 26.94 12.58 -9.18
CA THR A 323 28.25 12.22 -8.61
C THR A 323 29.19 11.56 -9.63
N GLY A 324 29.02 11.87 -10.92
CA GLY A 324 29.85 11.34 -12.00
C GLY A 324 29.45 9.93 -12.48
N LYS A 325 30.36 9.28 -13.21
CA LYS A 325 30.16 7.94 -13.79
C LYS A 325 30.32 6.85 -12.72
N VAL A 326 29.83 5.64 -12.98
CA VAL A 326 30.01 4.52 -12.04
C VAL A 326 31.51 4.19 -11.85
N ILE A 327 32.25 4.06 -12.95
CA ILE A 327 33.67 3.67 -12.95
C ILE A 327 34.56 4.81 -12.43
N ASP A 328 34.18 6.06 -12.72
CA ASP A 328 34.94 7.27 -12.39
C ASP A 328 34.02 8.31 -11.74
N PRO A 329 33.77 8.21 -10.42
CA PRO A 329 32.92 9.16 -9.70
C PRO A 329 33.63 10.49 -9.45
N ASP A 330 32.86 11.58 -9.45
CA ASP A 330 33.38 12.93 -9.26
C ASP A 330 33.68 13.20 -7.76
N LYS A 331 34.96 13.24 -7.41
CA LYS A 331 35.45 13.51 -6.04
C LYS A 331 34.93 14.83 -5.46
N GLN A 332 34.83 15.90 -6.25
CA GLN A 332 34.37 17.20 -5.75
C GLN A 332 32.86 17.19 -5.49
N ALA A 333 32.08 16.54 -6.36
CA ALA A 333 30.66 16.33 -6.14
C ALA A 333 30.42 15.51 -4.86
N LEU A 334 31.13 14.38 -4.69
CA LEU A 334 31.04 13.54 -3.49
C LEU A 334 31.36 14.32 -2.21
N LYS A 335 32.40 15.16 -2.23
CA LYS A 335 32.83 15.95 -1.07
C LYS A 335 31.78 16.97 -0.62
N LYS A 336 31.04 17.57 -1.55
CA LYS A 336 30.01 18.60 -1.26
C LYS A 336 28.79 18.03 -0.56
N LEU A 337 28.50 16.75 -0.76
CA LEU A 337 27.29 16.11 -0.24
C LEU A 337 27.39 15.74 1.24
N HIS A 338 28.61 15.65 1.79
CA HIS A 338 28.86 15.29 3.18
C HIS A 338 28.14 14.00 3.63
N ALA A 339 27.95 13.06 2.70
CA ALA A 339 27.14 11.87 2.94
C ALA A 339 27.80 10.89 3.93
N ASP A 340 26.96 10.17 4.69
CA ASP A 340 27.41 9.15 5.64
C ASP A 340 27.88 7.89 4.89
N PHE A 341 27.21 7.52 3.80
CA PHE A 341 27.50 6.32 3.03
C PHE A 341 27.72 6.60 1.54
N LEU A 342 28.70 5.93 0.95
CA LEU A 342 28.90 5.86 -0.50
C LEU A 342 28.86 4.40 -0.95
N PHE A 343 27.82 4.01 -1.68
CA PHE A 343 27.74 2.68 -2.27
C PHE A 343 28.17 2.72 -3.73
N THR A 344 29.12 1.86 -4.07
CA THR A 344 29.53 1.58 -5.46
C THR A 344 29.68 0.08 -5.69
N SER A 345 30.09 -0.33 -6.88
CA SER A 345 30.41 -1.71 -7.24
C SER A 345 31.90 -1.89 -7.51
N ASP A 346 32.33 -3.13 -7.74
CA ASP A 346 33.69 -3.45 -8.17
C ASP A 346 34.06 -2.93 -9.57
N TRP A 347 33.12 -2.29 -10.28
CA TRP A 347 33.43 -1.49 -11.48
C TRP A 347 34.23 -0.21 -11.15
N THR A 348 34.11 0.31 -9.91
CA THR A 348 35.02 1.35 -9.42
C THR A 348 36.27 0.69 -8.84
N PRO A 349 37.49 0.97 -9.37
CA PRO A 349 38.72 0.42 -8.82
C PRO A 349 38.91 0.77 -7.33
N GLN A 350 39.55 -0.12 -6.57
CA GLN A 350 39.75 0.09 -5.12
C GLN A 350 40.53 1.39 -4.84
N GLU A 351 41.58 1.62 -5.61
CA GLU A 351 42.47 2.78 -5.48
C GLU A 351 41.72 4.08 -5.77
N THR A 352 40.88 4.08 -6.81
CA THR A 352 39.98 5.20 -7.13
C THR A 352 39.05 5.46 -5.97
N LEU A 353 38.37 4.43 -5.44
CA LEU A 353 37.45 4.57 -4.32
C LEU A 353 38.14 5.15 -3.08
N GLN A 354 39.33 4.67 -2.74
CA GLN A 354 40.12 5.19 -1.62
C GLN A 354 40.48 6.67 -1.80
N THR A 355 40.75 7.08 -3.04
CA THR A 355 41.17 8.45 -3.36
C THR A 355 40.00 9.45 -3.34
N ILE A 356 38.81 9.02 -3.76
CA ILE A 356 37.64 9.90 -3.92
C ILE A 356 36.74 9.96 -2.68
N THR A 357 36.80 8.95 -1.80
CA THR A 357 35.91 8.86 -0.63
C THR A 357 36.21 9.98 0.38
N PRO A 358 35.21 10.81 0.76
CA PRO A 358 35.41 11.81 1.81
C PRO A 358 35.74 11.17 3.16
N LYS A 359 36.57 11.84 3.99
CA LYS A 359 37.10 11.26 5.25
C LYS A 359 36.04 10.73 6.24
N LYS A 360 34.86 11.33 6.27
CA LYS A 360 33.76 10.95 7.18
C LYS A 360 32.74 9.99 6.54
N THR A 361 32.89 9.71 5.25
CA THR A 361 31.98 8.86 4.49
C THR A 361 32.44 7.41 4.55
N GLN A 362 31.54 6.52 4.93
CA GLN A 362 31.76 5.08 4.83
C GLN A 362 31.50 4.62 3.39
N ALA A 363 32.57 4.30 2.64
CA ALA A 363 32.44 3.74 1.31
C ALA A 363 32.31 2.22 1.33
N LEU A 364 31.32 1.69 0.61
CA LEU A 364 31.08 0.26 0.43
C LEU A 364 31.16 -0.09 -1.05
N ARG A 365 32.05 -1.04 -1.35
CA ARG A 365 32.20 -1.60 -2.69
C ARG A 365 31.50 -2.95 -2.76
N LEU A 366 30.33 -2.96 -3.39
CA LEU A 366 29.52 -4.15 -3.63
C LEU A 366 30.17 -5.06 -4.69
N LYS A 367 29.78 -6.34 -4.71
CA LYS A 367 30.24 -7.30 -5.71
C LYS A 367 29.55 -7.07 -7.04
N SER A 368 30.15 -7.58 -8.11
CA SER A 368 29.57 -7.60 -9.44
C SER A 368 28.16 -8.21 -9.40
N PHE A 369 27.22 -7.60 -10.12
CA PHE A 369 25.80 -7.98 -10.10
C PHE A 369 25.56 -9.11 -11.12
N ASP A 370 26.39 -10.16 -11.09
CA ASP A 370 26.46 -11.15 -12.16
C ASP A 370 25.66 -12.43 -11.84
N SER A 371 25.05 -12.53 -10.66
CA SER A 371 24.27 -13.70 -10.25
C SER A 371 23.22 -13.38 -9.19
N MET A 372 22.24 -14.26 -9.03
CA MET A 372 21.26 -14.23 -7.95
C MET A 372 21.91 -14.32 -6.56
N ALA A 373 23.01 -15.08 -6.44
CA ALA A 373 23.76 -15.17 -5.20
C ALA A 373 24.47 -13.84 -4.85
N GLN A 374 24.99 -13.13 -5.85
CA GLN A 374 25.58 -11.80 -5.64
C GLN A 374 24.52 -10.75 -5.34
N LEU A 375 23.34 -10.81 -5.98
CA LEU A 375 22.21 -9.96 -5.64
C LEU A 375 21.84 -10.10 -4.16
N ASP A 376 21.67 -11.34 -3.67
CA ASP A 376 21.38 -11.62 -2.26
C ASP A 376 22.51 -11.13 -1.32
N ASN A 377 23.78 -11.31 -1.69
CA ASN A 377 24.91 -10.81 -0.91
C ASN A 377 24.98 -9.27 -0.88
N ASN A 378 24.68 -8.61 -2.00
CA ASN A 378 24.64 -7.14 -2.08
C ASN A 378 23.49 -6.58 -1.23
N LEU A 379 22.30 -7.20 -1.26
CA LEU A 379 21.19 -6.88 -0.36
C LEU A 379 21.60 -7.00 1.12
N LYS A 380 22.24 -8.10 1.50
CA LYS A 380 22.74 -8.32 2.86
C LYS A 380 23.79 -7.29 3.28
N THR A 381 24.67 -6.90 2.35
CA THR A 381 25.73 -5.91 2.60
C THR A 381 25.15 -4.52 2.83
N ILE A 382 24.23 -4.08 1.96
CA ILE A 382 23.51 -2.80 2.11
C ILE A 382 22.71 -2.80 3.43
N ALA A 383 21.94 -3.86 3.68
CA ALA A 383 21.13 -3.99 4.89
C ALA A 383 21.97 -3.89 6.18
N LYS A 384 23.13 -4.56 6.20
CA LYS A 384 24.05 -4.52 7.35
C LYS A 384 24.64 -3.13 7.55
N ALA A 385 25.09 -2.49 6.47
CA ALA A 385 25.72 -1.17 6.54
C ALA A 385 24.75 -0.09 7.00
N LEU A 386 23.53 -0.10 6.47
CA LEU A 386 22.48 0.86 6.80
C LEU A 386 21.71 0.51 8.08
N GLN A 387 21.99 -0.65 8.68
CA GLN A 387 21.30 -1.17 9.86
C GLN A 387 19.78 -1.24 9.65
N VAL A 388 19.37 -1.75 8.48
CA VAL A 388 17.96 -1.79 8.09
C VAL A 388 17.18 -2.74 9.00
N PRO A 389 16.12 -2.27 9.67
CA PRO A 389 15.22 -3.10 10.47
C PRO A 389 14.57 -4.19 9.62
N ASP A 390 14.40 -5.38 10.18
CA ASP A 390 13.73 -6.53 9.56
C ASP A 390 14.30 -7.00 8.21
N ALA A 391 15.49 -6.53 7.82
CA ALA A 391 16.07 -6.83 6.52
C ALA A 391 16.26 -8.33 6.27
N LYS A 392 16.60 -9.09 7.31
CA LYS A 392 16.72 -10.56 7.24
C LYS A 392 15.41 -11.20 6.76
N THR A 393 14.29 -10.77 7.34
CA THR A 393 12.95 -11.25 6.99
C THR A 393 12.59 -10.83 5.58
N LYS A 394 12.78 -9.55 5.22
CA LYS A 394 12.50 -9.05 3.85
C LYS A 394 13.27 -9.81 2.77
N ILE A 395 14.58 -10.01 2.97
CA ILE A 395 15.44 -10.73 2.02
C ILE A 395 15.01 -12.20 1.93
N LYS A 396 14.74 -12.85 3.07
CA LYS A 396 14.23 -14.23 3.10
C LYS A 396 12.92 -14.37 2.32
N THR A 397 11.94 -13.52 2.59
CA THR A 397 10.64 -13.55 1.90
C THR A 397 10.78 -13.32 0.40
N PHE A 398 11.64 -12.37 -0.02
CA PHE A 398 11.96 -12.20 -1.43
C PHE A 398 12.54 -13.49 -2.04
N ASN A 399 13.52 -14.10 -1.37
CA ASN A 399 14.17 -15.32 -1.84
C ASN A 399 13.19 -16.49 -1.98
N GLU A 400 12.34 -16.72 -0.99
CA GLU A 400 11.30 -17.73 -1.03
C GLU A 400 10.34 -17.49 -2.20
N LYS A 401 9.92 -16.24 -2.40
CA LYS A 401 8.93 -15.88 -3.44
C LYS A 401 9.47 -16.07 -4.85
N TRP A 402 10.67 -15.58 -5.17
CA TRP A 402 11.20 -15.76 -6.53
C TRP A 402 11.51 -17.23 -6.82
N GLN A 403 11.99 -17.99 -5.83
CA GLN A 403 12.23 -19.43 -5.97
C GLN A 403 10.94 -20.21 -6.16
N GLN A 404 9.86 -19.80 -5.50
CA GLN A 404 8.55 -20.40 -5.70
C GLN A 404 8.08 -20.20 -7.14
N ILE A 405 8.08 -18.96 -7.64
CA ILE A 405 7.66 -18.67 -9.02
C ILE A 405 8.53 -19.44 -10.01
N ALA A 406 9.85 -19.47 -9.80
CA ALA A 406 10.78 -20.21 -10.66
C ALA A 406 10.47 -21.71 -10.75
N LYS A 407 9.99 -22.33 -9.66
CA LYS A 407 9.60 -23.76 -9.64
C LYS A 407 8.28 -24.05 -10.34
N GLU A 408 7.43 -23.04 -10.50
CA GLU A 408 6.13 -23.17 -11.17
C GLU A 408 6.23 -23.05 -12.69
N ILE A 409 7.39 -22.64 -13.21
CA ILE A 409 7.69 -22.54 -14.64
C ILE A 409 8.31 -23.88 -15.07
N ASP A 410 7.87 -24.47 -16.19
CA ASP A 410 8.48 -25.68 -16.77
C ASP A 410 9.17 -25.40 -18.11
N PRO A 411 10.48 -25.09 -18.10
CA PRO A 411 11.25 -24.85 -19.32
C PRO A 411 11.39 -26.05 -20.27
N LYS A 412 11.04 -27.28 -19.87
CA LYS A 412 11.18 -28.50 -20.71
C LYS A 412 12.56 -28.66 -21.36
N ASN A 413 13.62 -28.29 -20.63
CA ASN A 413 15.03 -28.30 -21.09
C ASN A 413 15.30 -27.46 -22.35
N LYS A 414 14.50 -26.41 -22.59
CA LYS A 414 14.68 -25.51 -23.74
C LYS A 414 15.98 -24.73 -23.66
N ARG A 415 16.68 -24.65 -24.80
CA ARG A 415 17.93 -23.93 -25.00
C ARG A 415 17.61 -22.52 -25.50
N VAL A 416 17.97 -21.50 -24.72
CA VAL A 416 17.54 -20.12 -24.99
C VAL A 416 18.71 -19.19 -25.15
N LEU A 417 18.50 -18.16 -25.95
CA LEU A 417 19.41 -17.02 -26.06
C LEU A 417 18.73 -15.77 -25.52
N LEU A 418 19.44 -15.02 -24.69
CA LEU A 418 18.93 -13.86 -23.97
C LEU A 418 19.53 -12.60 -24.57
N LEU A 419 18.73 -11.78 -25.27
CA LEU A 419 19.24 -10.66 -26.07
C LEU A 419 18.57 -9.34 -25.73
N SER A 420 19.35 -8.25 -25.75
CA SER A 420 18.78 -6.89 -25.79
C SER A 420 18.22 -6.60 -27.18
N ALA A 421 16.95 -6.18 -27.27
CA ALA A 421 16.26 -6.10 -28.55
C ALA A 421 16.12 -4.67 -29.12
N CYS A 422 16.59 -3.62 -28.43
CA CYS A 422 16.31 -2.22 -28.79
C CYS A 422 17.50 -1.26 -28.79
N SER A 423 18.72 -1.78 -28.62
CA SER A 423 19.96 -1.02 -28.78
C SER A 423 20.44 -1.13 -30.24
N LYS A 424 21.19 -0.13 -30.74
CA LYS A 424 21.84 -0.21 -32.08
C LYS A 424 22.74 -1.45 -32.25
N GLU A 425 23.06 -2.12 -31.14
CA GLU A 425 23.92 -3.28 -30.98
C GLU A 425 23.16 -4.38 -30.23
N THR A 426 23.27 -5.65 -30.65
CA THR A 426 22.61 -6.79 -30.01
C THR A 426 23.52 -7.37 -28.92
N TYR A 427 23.15 -7.18 -27.66
CA TYR A 427 23.92 -7.70 -26.54
C TYR A 427 23.35 -9.01 -26.01
N SER A 428 24.23 -9.98 -25.79
CA SER A 428 23.89 -11.29 -25.22
C SER A 428 24.18 -11.37 -23.73
N TYR A 429 23.24 -11.95 -23.00
CA TYR A 429 23.32 -12.18 -21.55
C TYR A 429 23.53 -13.67 -21.26
N GLY A 430 24.79 -14.11 -21.24
CA GLY A 430 25.16 -15.49 -20.95
C GLY A 430 25.10 -15.89 -19.47
N GLN A 431 25.47 -17.13 -19.16
CA GLN A 431 25.41 -17.74 -17.82
C GLN A 431 26.16 -16.94 -16.73
N ASN A 432 27.22 -16.22 -17.09
CA ASN A 432 27.99 -15.39 -16.17
C ASN A 432 27.43 -13.96 -16.05
N THR A 433 26.14 -13.78 -16.34
CA THR A 433 25.40 -12.55 -16.12
C THR A 433 24.22 -12.85 -15.20
N TYR A 434 23.73 -11.85 -14.47
CA TYR A 434 22.61 -12.05 -13.55
C TYR A 434 21.39 -12.67 -14.25
N LEU A 435 21.13 -12.25 -15.49
CA LEU A 435 20.00 -12.73 -16.26
C LEU A 435 20.19 -14.19 -16.71
N GLY A 436 21.39 -14.55 -17.17
CA GLY A 436 21.71 -15.93 -17.52
C GLY A 436 21.65 -16.86 -16.32
N ASP A 437 22.17 -16.46 -15.15
CA ASP A 437 22.05 -17.23 -13.91
C ASP A 437 20.59 -17.36 -13.48
N LEU A 438 19.78 -16.29 -13.56
CA LEU A 438 18.34 -16.34 -13.26
C LEU A 438 17.61 -17.35 -14.14
N PHE A 439 17.75 -17.27 -15.46
CA PHE A 439 17.08 -18.19 -16.39
C PHE A 439 17.58 -19.63 -16.23
N SER A 440 18.87 -19.81 -15.93
CA SER A 440 19.42 -21.14 -15.61
C SER A 440 18.80 -21.72 -14.32
N LYS A 441 18.55 -20.89 -13.30
CA LYS A 441 17.87 -21.32 -12.06
C LYS A 441 16.38 -21.60 -12.24
N VAL A 442 15.73 -20.94 -13.20
CA VAL A 442 14.37 -21.29 -13.62
C VAL A 442 14.33 -22.65 -14.33
N GLY A 443 15.44 -23.06 -14.96
CA GLY A 443 15.61 -24.37 -15.59
C GLY A 443 15.83 -24.33 -17.10
N PHE A 444 15.97 -23.14 -17.70
CA PHE A 444 16.39 -23.02 -19.09
C PHE A 444 17.86 -23.39 -19.25
N ILE A 445 18.21 -23.94 -20.41
CA ILE A 445 19.61 -24.12 -20.79
C ILE A 445 20.05 -22.83 -21.48
N VAL A 446 20.95 -22.06 -20.89
CA VAL A 446 21.52 -20.84 -21.49
C VAL A 446 22.93 -21.19 -22.00
N PRO A 447 23.17 -21.46 -23.30
CA PRO A 447 24.46 -22.01 -23.73
C PRO A 447 25.59 -20.97 -23.78
N ASP A 448 25.26 -19.68 -23.82
CA ASP A 448 26.26 -18.62 -23.86
C ASP A 448 27.04 -18.57 -22.54
N ASN A 449 28.33 -18.93 -22.59
CA ASN A 449 29.24 -18.99 -21.45
C ASN A 449 30.23 -17.82 -21.41
N ALA A 450 30.01 -16.77 -22.18
CA ALA A 450 30.87 -15.58 -22.15
C ALA A 450 31.00 -15.02 -20.73
N LYS A 451 32.19 -14.52 -20.39
CA LYS A 451 32.48 -13.98 -19.04
C LYS A 451 31.80 -12.64 -18.76
N LYS A 452 31.36 -11.94 -19.80
CA LYS A 452 30.68 -10.64 -19.75
C LYS A 452 29.66 -10.58 -20.88
N VAL A 453 28.77 -9.61 -20.81
CA VAL A 453 27.90 -9.22 -21.92
C VAL A 453 28.76 -9.01 -23.17
N ARG A 454 28.38 -9.66 -24.26
CA ARG A 454 29.07 -9.57 -25.56
C ARG A 454 28.11 -9.11 -26.64
N HIS A 455 28.66 -8.45 -27.64
CA HIS A 455 27.95 -8.09 -28.86
C HIS A 455 28.07 -9.23 -29.87
N PHE A 456 26.99 -9.53 -30.58
CA PHE A 456 27.03 -10.40 -31.75
C PHE A 456 26.89 -9.59 -33.04
N THR A 457 27.78 -9.82 -34.00
CA THR A 457 27.44 -9.54 -35.40
C THR A 457 26.37 -10.52 -35.87
N GLN A 458 25.63 -10.19 -36.93
CA GLN A 458 24.59 -11.06 -37.47
C GLN A 458 25.13 -12.46 -37.84
N THR A 459 26.31 -12.52 -38.45
CA THR A 459 26.94 -13.79 -38.85
C THR A 459 27.31 -14.66 -37.64
N GLU A 460 27.87 -14.05 -36.59
CA GLU A 460 28.22 -14.76 -35.35
C GLU A 460 26.96 -15.25 -34.63
N LEU A 461 25.88 -14.46 -34.64
CA LEU A 461 24.60 -14.84 -34.05
C LEU A 461 24.01 -16.06 -34.76
N ASP A 462 23.97 -16.04 -36.10
CA ASP A 462 23.42 -17.15 -36.90
C ASP A 462 24.23 -18.44 -36.73
N GLN A 463 25.56 -18.31 -36.66
CA GLN A 463 26.45 -19.44 -36.38
C GLN A 463 26.20 -19.99 -34.97
N PHE A 464 26.14 -19.12 -33.96
CA PHE A 464 25.91 -19.52 -32.57
C PHE A 464 24.56 -20.22 -32.39
N ILE A 465 23.49 -19.68 -32.97
CA ILE A 465 22.14 -20.28 -32.93
C ILE A 465 22.17 -21.72 -33.46
N LYS A 466 22.88 -21.95 -34.56
CA LYS A 466 23.00 -23.26 -35.20
C LYS A 466 23.86 -24.23 -34.38
N GLU A 467 25.04 -23.80 -33.94
CA GLU A 467 25.99 -24.63 -33.21
C GLU A 467 25.44 -25.04 -31.84
N GLU A 468 24.87 -24.07 -31.12
CA GLU A 468 24.32 -24.29 -29.79
C GLU A 468 22.88 -24.79 -29.81
N ARG A 469 22.28 -25.03 -30.98
CA ARG A 469 20.91 -25.56 -31.13
C ARG A 469 19.90 -24.80 -30.27
N ILE A 470 19.84 -23.49 -30.45
CA ILE A 470 18.91 -22.63 -29.70
C ILE A 470 17.47 -22.93 -30.15
N ASP A 471 16.56 -23.13 -29.20
CA ASP A 471 15.13 -23.37 -29.46
C ASP A 471 14.40 -22.07 -29.80
N PHE A 472 14.63 -21.00 -29.03
CA PHE A 472 14.02 -19.67 -29.22
C PHE A 472 14.82 -18.57 -28.48
N ILE A 473 14.50 -17.32 -28.77
CA ILE A 473 15.17 -16.14 -28.20
C ILE A 473 14.24 -15.42 -27.23
N PHE A 474 14.74 -15.03 -26.06
CA PHE A 474 14.10 -14.01 -25.23
C PHE A 474 14.68 -12.63 -25.55
N GLY A 475 13.83 -11.74 -26.06
CA GLY A 475 14.19 -10.36 -26.40
C GLY A 475 13.73 -9.39 -25.30
N PHE A 476 14.67 -8.69 -24.67
CA PHE A 476 14.37 -7.70 -23.63
C PHE A 476 14.18 -6.31 -24.25
N VAL A 477 12.95 -5.79 -24.17
CA VAL A 477 12.51 -4.54 -24.80
C VAL A 477 11.96 -3.58 -23.75
N PRO A 478 12.40 -2.31 -23.68
CA PRO A 478 11.73 -1.30 -22.86
C PRO A 478 10.30 -1.09 -23.35
N TYR A 479 9.34 -1.00 -22.41
CA TYR A 479 7.91 -0.88 -22.72
C TYR A 479 7.59 0.29 -23.68
N THR A 480 8.34 1.39 -23.56
CA THR A 480 8.16 2.62 -24.35
C THR A 480 8.63 2.53 -25.81
N LYS A 481 9.36 1.48 -26.18
CA LYS A 481 10.00 1.34 -27.51
C LYS A 481 9.57 0.10 -28.30
N ALA A 482 8.64 -0.70 -27.76
CA ALA A 482 8.23 -1.99 -28.33
C ALA A 482 7.84 -1.95 -29.83
N THR A 483 7.27 -0.84 -30.31
CA THR A 483 6.86 -0.67 -31.72
C THR A 483 7.98 -0.26 -32.69
N THR A 484 9.20 -0.01 -32.20
CA THR A 484 10.33 0.53 -33.01
C THR A 484 11.59 -0.34 -32.98
N CYS A 485 11.52 -1.51 -32.33
CA CYS A 485 12.69 -2.36 -32.13
C CYS A 485 12.87 -3.35 -33.30
N GLN A 486 13.59 -2.89 -34.33
CA GLN A 486 13.91 -3.66 -35.56
C GLN A 486 15.05 -4.68 -35.40
N VAL A 487 15.72 -4.74 -34.24
CA VAL A 487 17.03 -5.40 -34.07
C VAL A 487 16.96 -6.94 -34.18
N LEU A 488 15.78 -7.53 -34.02
CA LEU A 488 15.58 -8.98 -34.15
C LEU A 488 14.79 -9.40 -35.41
N GLU A 489 14.42 -8.46 -36.29
CA GLU A 489 13.58 -8.74 -37.49
C GLU A 489 14.26 -9.64 -38.54
N THR A 490 15.58 -9.88 -38.42
CA THR A 490 16.35 -10.73 -39.34
C THR A 490 16.31 -12.22 -39.00
N GLN A 491 15.81 -12.62 -37.82
CA GLN A 491 15.75 -14.01 -37.36
C GLN A 491 14.45 -14.72 -37.80
N LYS A 492 14.14 -14.78 -39.11
CA LYS A 492 12.90 -15.42 -39.65
C LYS A 492 12.75 -16.93 -39.35
N ARG A 493 13.68 -17.57 -38.63
CA ARG A 493 13.74 -19.02 -38.42
C ARG A 493 13.62 -19.46 -36.97
N LEU A 494 13.69 -18.55 -35.99
CA LEU A 494 13.56 -18.88 -34.56
C LEU A 494 12.43 -18.06 -33.92
N PRO A 495 11.57 -18.65 -33.06
CA PRO A 495 10.62 -17.89 -32.28
C PRO A 495 11.35 -16.87 -31.37
N ILE A 496 10.76 -15.69 -31.22
CA ILE A 496 11.23 -14.65 -30.28
C ILE A 496 10.10 -14.34 -29.31
N VAL A 497 10.37 -14.48 -28.02
CA VAL A 497 9.46 -14.05 -26.95
C VAL A 497 9.97 -12.74 -26.38
N TYR A 498 9.16 -11.71 -26.52
CA TYR A 498 9.49 -10.39 -26.00
C TYR A 498 9.08 -10.26 -24.54
N LEU A 499 10.04 -9.84 -23.71
CA LEU A 499 9.87 -9.56 -22.30
C LEU A 499 10.18 -8.09 -22.02
N ASN A 500 9.49 -7.50 -21.05
CA ASN A 500 9.74 -6.14 -20.64
C ASN A 500 11.13 -6.01 -19.99
N GLY A 501 12.04 -5.33 -20.68
CA GLY A 501 13.41 -5.10 -20.22
C GLY A 501 13.48 -4.40 -18.86
N ASP A 502 12.53 -3.52 -18.54
CA ASP A 502 12.51 -2.79 -17.26
C ASP A 502 12.31 -3.73 -16.05
N ASN A 503 11.71 -4.91 -16.28
CA ASN A 503 11.52 -5.93 -15.26
C ASN A 503 12.76 -6.84 -15.08
N PHE A 504 13.65 -6.93 -16.06
CA PHE A 504 14.74 -7.93 -16.09
C PHE A 504 16.15 -7.35 -16.07
N MET A 505 16.36 -6.21 -16.73
CA MET A 505 17.69 -5.62 -16.94
C MET A 505 18.29 -4.95 -15.70
N HIS A 506 17.48 -4.78 -14.66
CA HIS A 506 17.89 -4.25 -13.36
C HIS A 506 17.85 -5.37 -12.31
N PRO A 507 19.02 -5.81 -11.80
CA PRO A 507 19.12 -6.88 -10.82
C PRO A 507 18.62 -6.39 -9.46
N ALA A 508 17.30 -6.45 -9.25
CA ALA A 508 16.67 -5.97 -8.04
C ALA A 508 15.38 -6.73 -7.71
N PRO A 509 15.00 -6.86 -6.43
CA PRO A 509 13.84 -7.65 -6.04
C PRO A 509 12.51 -7.28 -6.70
N ALA A 510 12.19 -5.98 -6.77
CA ALA A 510 10.88 -5.51 -7.22
C ALA A 510 10.66 -5.71 -8.73
N THR A 511 11.69 -5.47 -9.53
CA THR A 511 11.68 -5.69 -10.98
C THR A 511 11.67 -7.18 -11.29
N LEU A 512 12.53 -7.95 -10.62
CA LEU A 512 12.67 -9.40 -10.81
C LEU A 512 11.35 -10.13 -10.61
N LEU A 513 10.64 -9.88 -9.50
CA LEU A 513 9.39 -10.59 -9.23
C LEU A 513 8.33 -10.32 -10.31
N LYS A 514 8.26 -9.09 -10.83
CA LYS A 514 7.37 -8.77 -11.96
C LYS A 514 7.82 -9.49 -13.24
N GLY A 515 9.13 -9.54 -13.49
CA GLY A 515 9.71 -10.25 -14.63
C GLY A 515 9.38 -11.74 -14.61
N LEU A 516 9.56 -12.42 -13.47
CA LEU A 516 9.21 -13.85 -13.36
C LEU A 516 7.71 -14.10 -13.55
N GLN A 517 6.85 -13.23 -13.04
CA GLN A 517 5.40 -13.33 -13.28
C GLN A 517 5.04 -13.12 -14.76
N GLU A 518 5.72 -12.20 -15.44
CA GLU A 518 5.58 -12.00 -16.89
C GLU A 518 6.07 -13.21 -17.68
N LEU A 519 7.20 -13.80 -17.29
CA LEU A 519 7.73 -15.02 -17.90
C LEU A 519 6.74 -16.19 -17.74
N GLN A 520 6.17 -16.36 -16.55
CA GLN A 520 5.17 -17.39 -16.25
C GLN A 520 3.88 -17.16 -17.05
N SER A 521 3.37 -15.93 -17.14
CA SER A 521 2.13 -15.66 -17.88
C SER A 521 2.26 -15.86 -19.40
N LYS A 522 3.50 -15.84 -19.91
CA LYS A 522 3.85 -16.07 -21.32
C LYS A 522 4.29 -17.50 -21.62
N GLU A 523 4.08 -18.45 -20.72
CA GLU A 523 4.51 -19.86 -20.92
C GLU A 523 3.93 -20.50 -22.19
N SER A 524 2.75 -20.07 -22.67
CA SER A 524 2.20 -20.54 -23.95
C SER A 524 2.94 -20.01 -25.19
N GLU A 525 3.82 -19.02 -25.06
CA GLU A 525 4.57 -18.40 -26.15
C GLU A 525 5.92 -19.08 -26.42
N TRP A 526 6.39 -20.00 -25.57
CA TRP A 526 7.69 -20.66 -25.68
C TRP A 526 7.71 -22.18 -25.42
#